data_AF-A0A7J0BPC8-F1
#
_entry.id   AF-A0A7J0BPC8-F1
#
_cell.length_a   1.000
_cell.length_b   1.000
_cell.length_c   1.000
_cell.angle_alpha   90.00
_cell.angle_beta   90.00
_cell.angle_gamma   90.00
#
_symmetry.space_group_name_H-M   'P 1'
#
loop_
_entity.id
_entity.type
_entity.pdbx_description
1 polymer ?
#
loop_
_entity_poly.entity_id
_entity_poly.type
_entity_poly.pdbx_seq_one_letter_code
_entity_poly.pdbx_strand_id
1 'polypeptide(L)'
;MTHDPILHGVCTVIAEVLDLDAATLTAETYVFRDLDTESIDLLEYSIGMGRHFGIRMQDSVAFLKDLRVHIAHADSQAEDTNEEQLGGEQFTGNQSNLPHARRDQRITHLRTVYPHLTEERLAAMLDDLAASTNARPVLRIGDIAAYVRHALKK
;
A
#
# COMPACT_ATOMS: atom_id res chain seq x y z
N MET A 1 -0.12 -27.08 -5.87
CA MET A 1 0.32 -25.71 -6.20
C MET A 1 -0.93 -24.86 -6.24
N THR A 2 -1.11 -23.98 -5.26
CA THR A 2 -2.28 -23.09 -5.19
C THR A 2 -2.13 -22.05 -6.29
N HIS A 3 -2.66 -22.32 -7.48
CA HIS A 3 -2.71 -21.34 -8.56
C HIS A 3 -3.70 -20.25 -8.13
N ASP A 4 -3.21 -19.17 -7.54
CA ASP A 4 -4.00 -17.97 -7.30
C ASP A 4 -4.27 -17.32 -8.66
N PRO A 5 -5.49 -17.45 -9.22
CA PRO A 5 -5.77 -17.01 -10.59
C PRO A 5 -5.68 -15.49 -10.72
N ILE A 6 -5.93 -14.75 -9.63
CA ILE A 6 -5.83 -13.30 -9.61
C ILE A 6 -4.38 -12.88 -9.69
N LEU A 7 -3.52 -13.45 -8.83
CA LEU A 7 -2.08 -13.17 -8.89
C LEU A 7 -1.50 -13.55 -10.26
N HIS A 8 -1.88 -14.71 -10.80
CA HIS A 8 -1.43 -15.12 -12.12
C HIS A 8 -1.84 -14.13 -13.21
N GLY A 9 -3.12 -13.71 -13.25
CA GLY A 9 -3.57 -12.72 -14.23
C GLY A 9 -2.91 -11.36 -14.07
N VAL A 10 -2.62 -10.92 -12.84
CA VAL A 10 -1.86 -9.69 -12.59
C VAL A 10 -0.44 -9.82 -13.13
N CYS A 11 0.24 -10.93 -12.86
CA CYS A 11 1.56 -11.21 -13.43
C CYS A 11 1.52 -11.21 -14.96
N THR A 12 0.51 -11.84 -15.58
CA THR A 12 0.34 -11.85 -17.04
C THR A 12 0.23 -10.44 -17.62
N VAL A 13 -0.63 -9.58 -17.06
CA VAL A 13 -0.80 -8.22 -17.57
C VAL A 13 0.49 -7.40 -17.44
N ILE A 14 1.19 -7.47 -16.30
CA ILE A 14 2.44 -6.74 -16.09
C ILE A 14 3.53 -7.25 -17.03
N ALA A 15 3.63 -8.57 -17.17
CA ALA A 15 4.59 -9.22 -18.06
C ALA A 15 4.36 -8.85 -19.53
N GLU A 16 3.10 -8.79 -19.99
CA GLU A 16 2.75 -8.37 -21.35
C GLU A 16 3.17 -6.93 -21.64
N VAL A 17 2.97 -6.01 -20.70
CA VAL A 17 3.33 -4.59 -20.86
C VAL A 17 4.84 -4.39 -20.87
N LEU A 18 5.56 -5.10 -20.00
CA LEU A 18 7.02 -4.97 -19.88
C LEU A 18 7.83 -5.90 -20.79
N ASP A 19 7.18 -6.72 -21.61
CA ASP A 19 7.81 -7.78 -22.42
C ASP A 19 8.69 -8.73 -21.56
N LEU A 20 8.14 -9.18 -20.43
CA LEU A 20 8.79 -10.09 -19.49
C LEU A 20 8.12 -11.47 -19.49
N ASP A 21 8.79 -12.46 -18.90
CA ASP A 21 8.17 -13.75 -18.62
C ASP A 21 7.40 -13.70 -17.29
N ALA A 22 6.08 -13.90 -17.35
CA ALA A 22 5.20 -13.94 -16.18
C ALA A 22 5.60 -15.01 -15.15
N ALA A 23 6.31 -16.07 -15.57
CA ALA A 23 6.81 -17.10 -14.66
C ALA A 23 7.91 -16.61 -13.71
N THR A 24 8.57 -15.49 -14.05
CA THR A 24 9.60 -14.85 -13.21
C THR A 24 9.00 -13.91 -12.16
N LEU A 25 7.74 -13.54 -12.32
CA LEU A 25 7.05 -12.59 -11.46
C LEU A 25 6.39 -13.30 -10.27
N THR A 26 6.52 -12.70 -9.09
CA THR A 26 5.95 -13.23 -7.85
C THR A 26 5.18 -12.17 -7.10
N ALA A 27 4.38 -12.55 -6.10
CA ALA A 27 3.69 -11.59 -5.24
C ALA A 27 4.64 -10.62 -4.52
N GLU A 28 5.88 -11.03 -4.29
CA GLU A 28 6.88 -10.24 -3.57
C GLU A 28 7.67 -9.28 -4.47
N THR A 29 7.54 -9.43 -5.79
CA THR A 29 8.23 -8.59 -6.77
C THR A 29 7.77 -7.13 -6.65
N TYR A 30 8.71 -6.23 -6.45
CA TYR A 30 8.47 -4.79 -6.34
C TYR A 30 8.34 -4.15 -7.72
N VAL A 31 7.22 -3.47 -7.94
CA VAL A 31 6.87 -2.87 -9.24
C VAL A 31 7.91 -1.84 -9.68
N PHE A 32 8.37 -0.95 -8.80
CA PHE A 32 9.33 0.10 -9.20
C PHE A 32 10.80 -0.22 -8.87
N ARG A 33 11.07 -1.33 -8.17
CA ARG A 33 12.43 -1.67 -7.73
C ARG A 33 13.01 -2.83 -8.52
N ASP A 34 12.18 -3.84 -8.75
CA ASP A 34 12.59 -5.07 -9.43
C ASP A 34 12.19 -5.05 -10.90
N LEU A 35 11.13 -4.30 -11.23
CA LEU A 35 10.75 -4.03 -12.60
C LEU A 35 11.20 -2.62 -12.96
N ASP A 36 11.66 -2.44 -14.19
CA ASP A 36 12.05 -1.14 -14.76
C ASP A 36 10.80 -0.32 -15.13
N THR A 37 9.80 -0.31 -14.24
CA THR A 37 8.49 0.30 -14.47
C THR A 37 8.56 1.82 -14.45
N GLU A 38 8.10 2.43 -15.53
CA GLU A 38 7.87 3.86 -15.67
C GLU A 38 6.44 4.28 -15.28
N SER A 39 6.24 5.59 -15.12
CA SER A 39 4.90 6.13 -14.82
C SER A 39 3.89 5.90 -15.96
N ILE A 40 4.37 5.72 -17.19
CA ILE A 40 3.54 5.41 -18.37
C ILE A 40 3.06 3.96 -18.30
N ASP A 41 3.93 3.02 -17.91
CA ASP A 41 3.57 1.61 -17.78
C ASP A 41 2.44 1.39 -16.77
N LEU A 42 2.37 2.21 -15.70
CA LEU A 42 1.26 2.16 -14.76
C LEU A 42 -0.10 2.42 -15.42
N LEU A 43 -0.16 3.30 -16.42
CA LEU A 43 -1.40 3.53 -17.18
C LEU A 43 -1.78 2.29 -17.98
N GLU A 44 -0.80 1.62 -18.58
CA GLU A 44 -1.02 0.38 -19.32
C GLU A 44 -1.41 -0.77 -18.40
N TYR A 45 -0.82 -0.87 -17.20
CA TYR A 45 -1.28 -1.79 -16.17
C TYR A 45 -2.73 -1.52 -15.79
N SER A 46 -3.11 -0.26 -15.50
CA SER A 46 -4.49 0.08 -15.17
C SER A 46 -5.47 -0.36 -16.27
N ILE A 47 -5.14 -0.09 -17.53
CA ILE A 47 -5.97 -0.47 -18.68
C ILE A 47 -6.02 -2.00 -18.82
N GLY A 48 -4.86 -2.66 -18.77
CA GLY A 48 -4.72 -4.11 -18.89
C GLY A 48 -5.48 -4.86 -17.79
N MET A 49 -5.33 -4.45 -16.53
CA MET A 49 -6.04 -5.02 -15.39
C MET A 49 -7.55 -4.83 -15.51
N GLY A 50 -7.98 -3.61 -15.88
CA GLY A 50 -9.40 -3.32 -16.06
C GLY A 50 -10.03 -4.18 -17.16
N ARG A 51 -9.31 -4.40 -18.28
CA ARG A 51 -9.76 -5.27 -19.38
C ARG A 51 -9.72 -6.74 -19.01
N HIS A 52 -8.68 -7.20 -18.32
CA HIS A 52 -8.48 -8.61 -17.98
C HIS A 52 -9.47 -9.09 -16.91
N PHE A 53 -9.70 -8.28 -15.87
CA PHE A 53 -10.56 -8.64 -14.74
C PHE A 53 -11.97 -8.04 -14.80
N GLY A 54 -12.25 -7.15 -15.76
CA GLY A 54 -13.56 -6.49 -15.87
C GLY A 54 -13.85 -5.50 -14.74
N ILE A 55 -12.82 -4.92 -14.13
CA ILE A 55 -12.95 -3.98 -13.00
C ILE A 55 -12.60 -2.54 -13.44
N ARG A 56 -13.10 -1.55 -12.68
CA ARG A 56 -12.60 -0.17 -12.80
C ARG A 56 -11.46 0.05 -11.82
N MET A 57 -10.26 0.29 -12.35
CA MET A 57 -9.08 0.61 -11.54
C MET A 57 -9.16 2.03 -10.98
N GLN A 58 -8.77 2.18 -9.71
CA GLN A 58 -8.51 3.47 -9.07
C GLN A 58 -7.01 3.56 -8.80
N ASP A 59 -6.27 4.16 -9.74
CA ASP A 59 -4.80 4.16 -9.79
C ASP A 59 -4.13 4.67 -8.51
N SER A 60 -4.70 5.71 -7.88
CA SER A 60 -4.19 6.29 -6.63
C SER A 60 -4.21 5.27 -5.49
N VAL A 61 -5.24 4.42 -5.46
CA VAL A 61 -5.41 3.37 -4.46
C VAL A 61 -4.64 2.11 -4.84
N ALA A 62 -4.76 1.66 -6.09
CA ALA A 62 -4.16 0.42 -6.58
C ALA A 62 -2.62 0.48 -6.62
N PHE A 63 -2.05 1.65 -6.89
CA PHE A 63 -0.59 1.84 -6.98
C PHE A 63 -0.01 2.66 -5.83
N LEU A 64 -0.79 2.89 -4.76
CA LEU A 64 -0.33 3.54 -3.53
C LEU A 64 0.28 4.94 -3.75
N LYS A 65 -0.20 5.68 -4.77
CA LYS A 65 0.37 6.99 -5.15
C LYS A 65 0.30 8.01 -4.01
N ASP A 66 -0.77 7.95 -3.22
CA ASP A 66 -1.04 8.89 -2.11
C ASP A 66 -0.60 8.36 -0.74
N LEU A 67 0.09 7.22 -0.66
CA LEU A 67 0.43 6.54 0.60
C LEU A 67 1.13 7.47 1.60
N ARG A 68 2.09 8.28 1.12
CA ARG A 68 2.84 9.22 1.98
C ARG A 68 1.97 10.35 2.51
N VAL A 69 1.00 10.80 1.72
CA VAL A 69 0.05 11.85 2.13
C VAL A 69 -0.82 11.33 3.27
N HIS A 70 -1.32 10.09 3.15
CA HIS A 70 -2.10 9.45 4.20
C HIS A 70 -1.29 9.19 5.49
N ILE A 71 0.00 8.83 5.36
CA ILE A 71 0.89 8.68 6.52
C ILE A 71 1.08 10.04 7.23
N ALA A 72 1.36 11.10 6.48
CA ALA A 72 1.54 12.44 7.05
C ALA A 72 0.24 12.97 7.70
N HIS A 73 -0.91 12.72 7.09
CA HIS A 73 -2.21 13.07 7.64
C HIS A 73 -2.52 12.29 8.93
N ALA A 74 -2.18 11.00 9.00
CA ALA A 74 -2.33 10.22 10.22
C ALA A 74 -1.43 10.75 11.36
N ASP A 75 -0.25 11.29 11.03
CA ASP A 75 0.64 11.89 12.01
C ASP A 75 0.11 13.24 12.53
N SER A 76 -0.47 14.10 11.68
CA SER A 76 -0.99 15.41 12.11
C SER A 76 -2.25 15.31 12.96
N GLN A 77 -3.13 14.35 12.69
CA GLN A 77 -4.35 14.13 13.47
C GLN A 77 -4.08 13.65 14.92
N ALA A 78 -2.86 13.21 15.23
CA ALA A 78 -2.42 12.92 16.60
C ALA A 78 -2.16 14.17 17.43
N GLU A 79 -1.85 15.31 16.78
CA GLU A 79 -1.50 16.55 17.46
C GLU A 79 -2.74 17.37 17.82
N ASP A 80 -3.73 17.42 16.93
CA ASP A 80 -4.98 18.18 17.12
C ASP A 80 -5.87 17.65 18.27
N THR A 81 -5.77 16.36 18.61
CA THR A 81 -6.61 15.75 19.66
C THR A 81 -6.18 16.15 21.08
N ASN A 82 -4.98 16.74 21.25
CA ASN A 82 -4.43 17.08 22.57
C ASN A 82 -4.78 18.50 23.07
N GLU A 83 -5.46 19.32 22.28
CA GLU A 83 -5.66 20.75 22.59
C GLU A 83 -7.01 21.08 23.28
N GLU A 84 -7.98 20.15 23.33
CA GLU A 84 -9.27 20.36 24.01
C GLU A 84 -9.32 19.88 25.48
N GLN A 85 -8.19 19.48 26.06
CA GLN A 85 -8.08 19.12 27.49
C GLN A 85 -7.04 19.98 28.22
N LEU A 86 -7.23 21.30 28.21
CA LEU A 86 -6.61 22.19 29.19
C LEU A 86 -7.64 22.58 30.25
N GLY A 87 -7.80 21.69 31.22
CA GLY A 87 -8.68 21.90 32.38
C GLY A 87 -8.56 20.79 33.41
N GLY A 88 -7.37 20.60 33.99
CA GLY A 88 -7.20 19.88 35.26
C GLY A 88 -6.31 18.64 35.21
N GLU A 89 -5.20 18.74 35.93
CA GLU A 89 -4.62 17.67 36.78
C GLU A 89 -3.75 16.58 36.13
N GLN A 90 -2.44 16.76 36.33
CA GLN A 90 -1.42 15.74 36.60
C GLN A 90 -1.24 14.61 35.56
N PHE A 91 -0.44 14.89 34.53
CA PHE A 91 0.15 13.85 33.68
C PHE A 91 1.51 13.38 34.23
N THR A 92 1.52 12.28 35.00
CA THR A 92 2.69 11.39 35.05
C THR A 92 2.61 10.44 33.86
N GLY A 93 2.99 10.94 32.67
CA GLY A 93 2.96 10.19 31.42
C GLY A 93 4.31 9.51 31.15
N ASN A 94 4.35 8.19 31.26
CA ASN A 94 5.48 7.34 30.93
C ASN A 94 5.84 7.47 29.44
N GLN A 95 6.82 8.33 29.10
CA GLN A 95 7.22 8.68 27.73
C GLN A 95 8.03 7.59 26.99
N SER A 96 7.78 6.31 27.27
CA SER A 96 8.58 5.20 26.73
C SER A 96 7.91 4.43 25.58
N ASN A 97 6.69 4.81 25.16
CA ASN A 97 5.90 4.05 24.18
C ASN A 97 5.54 4.80 22.87
N LEU A 98 6.16 5.97 22.63
CA LEU A 98 5.86 6.83 21.48
C LEU A 98 6.02 6.19 20.07
N PRO A 99 6.98 5.28 19.78
CA PRO A 99 7.15 4.80 18.41
C PRO A 99 6.06 3.79 17.97
N HIS A 100 5.55 2.96 18.89
CA HIS A 100 4.53 1.96 18.56
C HIS A 100 3.15 2.62 18.36
N ALA A 101 2.77 3.56 19.24
CA ALA A 101 1.48 4.25 19.15
C ALA A 101 1.25 4.97 17.81
N ARG A 102 2.27 5.66 17.28
CA ARG A 102 2.19 6.33 15.97
C ARG A 102 2.04 5.33 14.82
N ARG A 103 2.69 4.16 14.91
CA ARG A 103 2.58 3.10 13.91
C ARG A 103 1.18 2.51 13.89
N ASP A 104 0.61 2.17 15.04
CA ASP A 104 -0.76 1.66 15.15
C ASP A 104 -1.79 2.64 14.60
N GLN A 105 -1.62 3.95 14.85
CA GLN A 105 -2.48 5.00 14.30
C GLN A 105 -2.39 5.09 12.77
N ARG A 106 -1.17 5.07 12.21
CA ARG A 106 -0.97 5.04 10.75
C ARG A 106 -1.64 3.83 10.13
N ILE A 107 -1.44 2.63 10.71
CA ILE A 107 -2.09 1.40 10.23
C ILE A 107 -3.61 1.56 10.26
N THR A 108 -4.16 2.05 11.37
CA THR A 108 -5.60 2.28 11.53
C THR A 108 -6.16 3.20 10.44
N HIS A 109 -5.50 4.34 10.18
CA HIS A 109 -5.91 5.26 9.11
C HIS A 109 -5.79 4.60 7.73
N LEU A 110 -4.64 3.97 7.43
CA LEU A 110 -4.38 3.33 6.15
C LEU A 110 -5.35 2.20 5.83
N ARG A 111 -5.87 1.48 6.82
CA ARG A 111 -6.93 0.47 6.60
C ARG A 111 -8.24 1.05 6.07
N THR A 112 -8.54 2.31 6.40
CA THR A 112 -9.76 2.98 5.90
C THR A 112 -9.60 3.35 4.43
N VAL A 113 -8.39 3.72 4.02
CA VAL A 113 -8.04 4.13 2.64
C VAL A 113 -7.76 2.91 1.75
N TYR A 114 -7.04 1.92 2.27
CA TYR A 114 -6.59 0.71 1.59
C TYR A 114 -7.19 -0.55 2.22
N PRO A 115 -8.53 -0.75 2.15
CA PRO A 115 -9.23 -1.86 2.81
C PRO A 115 -8.85 -3.25 2.28
N HIS A 116 -8.14 -3.30 1.15
CA HIS A 116 -7.66 -4.53 0.53
C HIS A 116 -6.33 -5.02 1.12
N LEU A 117 -5.60 -4.15 1.83
CA LEU A 117 -4.32 -4.50 2.47
C LEU A 117 -4.55 -4.99 3.90
N THR A 118 -3.79 -5.99 4.31
CA THR A 118 -3.79 -6.51 5.67
C THR A 118 -2.97 -5.62 6.60
N GLU A 119 -3.22 -5.70 7.91
CA GLU A 119 -2.41 -4.99 8.91
C GLU A 119 -0.94 -5.37 8.83
N GLU A 120 -0.64 -6.68 8.70
CA GLU A 120 0.72 -7.18 8.54
C GLU A 120 1.41 -6.54 7.34
N ARG A 121 0.70 -6.40 6.21
CA ARG A 121 1.26 -5.81 5.00
C ARG A 121 1.51 -4.31 5.17
N LEU A 122 0.57 -3.58 5.75
CA LEU A 122 0.71 -2.15 6.04
C LEU A 122 1.88 -1.89 7.02
N ALA A 123 1.99 -2.73 8.04
CA ALA A 123 3.07 -2.70 9.02
C ALA A 123 4.44 -2.87 8.33
N ALA A 124 4.57 -3.87 7.47
CA ALA A 124 5.78 -4.11 6.67
C ALA A 124 6.10 -2.93 5.73
N MET A 125 5.10 -2.34 5.07
CA MET A 125 5.32 -1.15 4.22
C MET A 125 5.87 0.04 5.03
N LEU A 126 5.36 0.26 6.25
CA LEU A 126 5.87 1.31 7.13
C LEU A 126 7.30 1.05 7.58
N ASP A 127 7.67 -0.21 7.82
CA ASP A 127 9.06 -0.58 8.15
C ASP A 127 9.98 -0.36 6.95
N ASP A 128 9.56 -0.78 5.75
CA ASP A 128 10.32 -0.59 4.51
C ASP A 128 10.56 0.90 4.23
N LEU A 129 9.57 1.76 4.52
CA LEU A 129 9.69 3.20 4.40
C LEU A 129 10.60 3.82 5.47
N ALA A 130 10.58 3.30 6.71
CA ALA A 130 11.42 3.78 7.80
C ALA A 130 12.89 3.35 7.66
N ALA A 131 13.13 2.14 7.15
CA ALA A 131 14.46 1.58 6.94
C ALA A 131 15.21 2.25 5.77
N SER A 132 14.49 2.88 4.85
CA SER A 132 15.06 3.47 3.64
C SER A 132 15.21 4.98 3.78
N THR A 133 16.45 5.46 3.89
CA THR A 133 16.78 6.91 3.96
C THR A 133 16.27 7.69 2.73
N ASN A 134 16.12 7.01 1.59
CA ASN A 134 15.41 7.52 0.41
C ASN A 134 14.07 6.80 0.32
N ALA A 135 12.94 7.51 0.34
CA ALA A 135 11.60 6.93 0.30
C ALA A 135 11.35 6.16 -1.03
N ARG A 136 11.83 4.92 -1.11
CA ARG A 136 11.69 4.06 -2.29
C ARG A 136 10.26 3.53 -2.37
N PRO A 137 9.66 3.44 -3.55
CA PRO A 137 8.32 2.87 -3.70
C PRO A 137 8.26 1.46 -3.12
N VAL A 138 7.19 1.13 -2.38
CA VAL A 138 7.02 -0.15 -1.66
C VAL A 138 5.99 -1.08 -2.29
N LEU A 139 5.40 -0.65 -3.42
CA LEU A 139 4.36 -1.38 -4.15
C LEU A 139 4.91 -2.71 -4.69
N ARG A 140 4.27 -3.81 -4.30
CA ARG A 140 4.53 -5.17 -4.83
C ARG A 140 3.37 -5.65 -5.69
N ILE A 141 3.64 -6.63 -6.55
CA ILE A 141 2.59 -7.28 -7.37
C ILE A 141 1.47 -7.87 -6.50
N GLY A 142 1.82 -8.42 -5.33
CA GLY A 142 0.85 -8.95 -4.37
C GLY A 142 -0.15 -7.90 -3.86
N ASP A 143 0.26 -6.63 -3.75
CA ASP A 143 -0.62 -5.54 -3.32
C ASP A 143 -1.66 -5.22 -4.40
N ILE A 144 -1.24 -5.22 -5.67
CA ILE A 144 -2.14 -5.05 -6.82
C ILE A 144 -3.11 -6.24 -6.88
N ALA A 145 -2.64 -7.47 -6.69
CA ALA A 145 -3.51 -8.65 -6.65
C ALA A 145 -4.52 -8.58 -5.50
N ALA A 146 -4.13 -8.07 -4.34
CA ALA A 146 -5.04 -7.82 -3.22
C ALA A 146 -6.11 -6.77 -3.58
N TYR A 147 -5.70 -5.68 -4.25
CA TYR A 147 -6.63 -4.68 -4.76
C TYR A 147 -7.65 -5.28 -5.75
N VAL A 148 -7.19 -6.01 -6.76
CA VAL A 148 -8.05 -6.66 -7.77
C VAL A 148 -9.05 -7.60 -7.08
N ARG A 149 -8.58 -8.41 -6.13
CA ARG A 149 -9.44 -9.32 -5.35
C ARG A 149 -10.51 -8.58 -4.57
N HIS A 150 -10.20 -7.41 -4.03
CA HIS A 150 -11.17 -6.57 -3.32
C HIS A 150 -12.16 -5.92 -4.30
N ALA A 151 -11.69 -5.44 -5.44
CA ALA A 151 -12.53 -4.83 -6.47
C ALA A 151 -13.52 -5.83 -7.07
N LEU A 152 -13.14 -7.08 -7.25
CA LEU A 152 -14.02 -8.16 -7.76
C LEU A 152 -15.15 -8.55 -6.79
N LYS A 153 -15.04 -8.22 -5.50
CA LYS A 153 -16.06 -8.52 -4.48
C LYS A 153 -17.10 -7.40 -4.32
N LYS A 154 -16.89 -6.26 -4.97
CA LYS A 154 -17.79 -5.10 -4.94
C LYS A 154 -18.72 -5.10 -6.15
#